data_AF-A0A661GNY3-F1
#
_entry.id   AF-A0A661GNY3-F1
#
_cell.length_a   1.000
_cell.length_b   1.000
_cell.length_c   1.000
_cell.angle_alpha   90.00
_cell.angle_beta   90.00
_cell.angle_gamma   90.00
#
_symmetry.space_group_name_H-M   'P 1'
#
loop_
_entity.id
_entity.type
_entity.pdbx_description
1 polymer ?
#
loop_
_entity_poly.entity_id
_entity_poly.type
_entity_poly.pdbx_seq_one_letter_code
_entity_poly.pdbx_strand_id
1 'polypeptide(L)'
;MKFNNLVDLIDTEYGQRGDTLGWRWLYSPMQTLSRANVALVGLNPGGGSYEPPAPSCEQGSAYATESWGGLPPGHSTLQRQVLSLFSCLGVKADDVLAGNLVPFRSRSWEALGNRPAAVTFGQRLWQGVFAAHRPEMIIAMGNTARDALVEVLGAYDRKYVTVNWGSLVGTYWTLPNGGRLVGLPHLSRYGIITRAVSQSALLELFGERYDKDKKLPPSLLPFERGQRESATDLTLAVPQPEG
;
A
#
# COMPACT_ATOMS: atom_id res chain seq x y z
N MET A 1 14.31 8.55 -14.74
CA MET A 1 15.26 7.46 -14.44
C MET A 1 14.75 6.19 -15.13
N LYS A 2 15.62 5.33 -15.70
CA LYS A 2 15.17 4.07 -16.32
C LYS A 2 14.83 3.04 -15.23
N PHE A 3 13.88 2.14 -15.50
CA PHE A 3 13.44 1.12 -14.54
C PHE A 3 14.58 0.25 -14.02
N ASN A 4 15.42 -0.30 -14.92
CA ASN A 4 16.54 -1.15 -14.52
C ASN A 4 17.50 -0.43 -13.56
N ASN A 5 17.75 0.86 -13.76
CA ASN A 5 18.59 1.63 -12.84
C ASN A 5 17.98 1.70 -11.42
N LEU A 6 16.65 1.76 -11.31
CA LEU A 6 15.97 1.75 -10.00
C LEU A 6 16.07 0.36 -9.36
N VAL A 7 15.96 -0.70 -10.14
CA VAL A 7 16.15 -2.08 -9.67
C VAL A 7 17.59 -2.30 -9.18
N ASP A 8 18.59 -1.91 -9.95
CA ASP A 8 20.00 -2.03 -9.58
C ASP A 8 20.33 -1.26 -8.27
N LEU A 9 19.69 -0.10 -8.07
CA LEU A 9 19.80 0.67 -6.82
C LEU A 9 19.22 -0.09 -5.63
N ILE A 10 18.07 -0.76 -5.81
CA ILE A 10 17.45 -1.57 -4.75
C ILE A 10 18.30 -2.79 -4.43
N ASP A 11 18.79 -3.51 -5.44
CA ASP A 11 19.66 -4.68 -5.24
C ASP A 11 20.96 -4.31 -4.52
N THR A 12 21.59 -3.20 -4.93
CA THR A 12 22.81 -2.70 -4.30
C THR A 12 22.59 -2.35 -2.84
N GLU A 13 21.53 -1.59 -2.54
CA GLU A 13 21.20 -1.20 -1.16
C GLU A 13 20.83 -2.42 -0.32
N TYR A 14 20.03 -3.35 -0.86
CA TYR A 14 19.66 -4.60 -0.17
C TYR A 14 20.90 -5.42 0.22
N GLY A 15 21.85 -5.58 -0.70
CA GLY A 15 23.11 -6.30 -0.45
C GLY A 15 23.97 -5.65 0.65
N GLN A 16 24.02 -4.31 0.70
CA GLN A 16 24.76 -3.58 1.73
C GLN A 16 24.12 -3.65 3.12
N ARG A 17 22.80 -3.79 3.18
CA ARG A 17 22.04 -3.80 4.44
C ARG A 17 22.12 -5.14 5.17
N GLY A 18 22.45 -6.22 4.47
CA GLY A 18 22.47 -7.57 5.05
C GLY A 18 21.08 -8.11 5.41
N ASP A 19 20.01 -7.53 4.85
CA ASP A 19 18.65 -8.06 4.95
C ASP A 19 18.60 -9.46 4.30
N THR A 20 17.77 -10.37 4.81
CA THR A 20 17.78 -11.80 4.39
C THR A 20 16.45 -12.33 3.88
N LEU A 21 15.37 -11.56 3.98
CA LEU A 21 14.02 -12.02 3.61
C LEU A 21 13.63 -11.69 2.16
N GLY A 22 14.51 -11.02 1.42
CA GLY A 22 14.26 -10.57 0.06
C GLY A 22 13.67 -9.15 0.01
N TRP A 23 13.34 -8.72 -1.20
CA TRP A 23 12.76 -7.40 -1.42
C TRP A 23 11.71 -7.46 -2.53
N ARG A 24 10.73 -6.56 -2.44
CA ARG A 24 9.71 -6.38 -3.45
C ARG A 24 9.30 -4.92 -3.52
N TRP A 25 9.30 -4.37 -4.73
CA TRP A 25 9.04 -2.95 -4.92
C TRP A 25 7.61 -2.67 -5.41
N LEU A 26 7.30 -3.04 -6.65
CA LEU A 26 5.98 -2.80 -7.21
C LEU A 26 5.05 -4.01 -7.01
N TYR A 27 3.78 -3.68 -6.81
CA TYR A 27 2.63 -4.58 -6.70
C TYR A 27 1.74 -4.44 -7.95
N SER A 28 2.27 -3.83 -9.00
CA SER A 28 1.65 -3.58 -10.29
C SER A 28 2.66 -3.85 -11.42
N PRO A 29 2.20 -3.96 -12.68
CA PRO A 29 3.08 -4.04 -13.84
C PRO A 29 3.98 -2.82 -13.95
N MET A 30 5.21 -3.00 -14.43
CA MET A 30 6.20 -1.91 -14.60
C MET A 30 5.64 -0.73 -15.41
N GLN A 31 4.85 -1.01 -16.45
CA GLN A 31 4.24 0.02 -17.30
C GLN A 31 3.39 1.05 -16.54
N THR A 32 2.94 0.73 -15.32
CA THR A 32 2.22 1.69 -14.47
C THR A 32 3.07 2.90 -14.07
N LEU A 33 4.40 2.78 -14.05
CA LEU A 33 5.33 3.87 -13.73
C LEU A 33 5.21 5.09 -14.66
N SER A 34 4.73 4.92 -15.90
CA SER A 34 4.64 6.00 -16.88
C SER A 34 3.21 6.34 -17.31
N ARG A 35 2.20 5.57 -16.86
CA ARG A 35 0.81 5.74 -17.32
C ARG A 35 -0.20 5.95 -16.21
N ALA A 36 0.12 5.57 -14.97
CA ALA A 36 -0.87 5.52 -13.90
C ALA A 36 -1.28 6.91 -13.44
N ASN A 37 -2.59 7.19 -13.42
CA ASN A 37 -3.09 8.44 -12.85
C ASN A 37 -3.36 8.35 -11.34
N VAL A 38 -3.34 7.13 -10.80
CA VAL A 38 -3.49 6.84 -9.38
C VAL A 38 -2.29 6.01 -8.92
N ALA A 39 -1.72 6.35 -7.76
CA ALA A 39 -0.71 5.54 -7.09
C ALA A 39 -1.18 5.09 -5.69
N LEU A 40 -0.82 3.88 -5.30
CA LEU A 40 -1.02 3.33 -3.96
C LEU A 40 0.33 2.86 -3.40
N VAL A 41 0.78 3.51 -2.33
CA VAL A 41 2.09 3.23 -1.72
C VAL A 41 1.89 2.76 -0.28
N GLY A 42 2.22 1.49 -0.05
CA GLY A 42 2.32 0.88 1.27
C GLY A 42 3.64 1.19 1.97
N LEU A 43 3.85 0.62 3.15
CA LEU A 43 5.10 0.80 3.89
C LEU A 43 6.22 -0.09 3.36
N ASN A 44 6.10 -1.40 3.55
CA ASN A 44 7.07 -2.40 3.11
C ASN A 44 6.43 -3.78 2.94
N PRO A 45 7.02 -4.70 2.17
CA PRO A 45 6.55 -6.08 2.08
C PRO A 45 6.61 -6.77 3.46
N GLY A 46 5.49 -7.32 3.90
CA GLY A 46 5.42 -8.09 5.14
C GLY A 46 5.63 -9.58 4.88
N GLY A 47 6.22 -10.29 5.86
CA GLY A 47 6.26 -11.75 5.87
C GLY A 47 7.45 -12.33 6.63
N GLY A 48 7.27 -13.57 7.10
CA GLY A 48 8.25 -14.28 7.93
C GLY A 48 9.35 -15.02 7.17
N SER A 49 9.09 -15.33 5.90
CA SER A 49 9.89 -16.19 5.03
C SER A 49 10.60 -15.40 3.96
N TYR A 50 11.73 -15.95 3.49
CA TYR A 50 12.40 -15.46 2.29
C TYR A 50 11.47 -15.54 1.08
N GLU A 51 11.44 -14.48 0.29
CA GLU A 51 10.89 -14.47 -1.06
C GLU A 51 11.93 -13.90 -2.02
N PRO A 52 12.04 -14.44 -3.25
CA PRO A 52 12.98 -13.92 -4.23
C PRO A 52 12.68 -12.45 -4.58
N PRO A 53 13.72 -11.64 -4.90
CA PRO A 53 13.56 -10.29 -5.43
C PRO A 53 12.49 -10.18 -6.52
N ALA A 54 11.56 -9.25 -6.33
CA ALA A 54 10.47 -9.00 -7.28
C ALA A 54 10.33 -7.49 -7.55
N PRO A 55 10.83 -6.99 -8.71
CA PRO A 55 10.75 -5.57 -9.02
C PRO A 55 9.33 -5.11 -9.38
N SER A 56 8.54 -5.97 -10.01
CA SER A 56 7.19 -5.68 -10.49
C SER A 56 6.33 -6.94 -10.67
N CYS A 57 5.05 -6.74 -11.02
CA CYS A 57 4.06 -7.79 -11.19
C CYS A 57 3.48 -7.74 -12.60
N GLU A 58 4.13 -8.42 -13.54
CA GLU A 58 3.76 -8.31 -14.97
C GLU A 58 2.47 -9.06 -15.32
N GLN A 59 2.02 -10.00 -14.48
CA GLN A 59 0.76 -10.72 -14.66
C GLN A 59 -0.47 -9.86 -14.30
N GLY A 60 -0.28 -8.67 -13.72
CA GLY A 60 -1.33 -7.77 -13.26
C GLY A 60 -1.11 -7.30 -11.83
N SER A 61 -2.06 -6.54 -11.29
CA SER A 61 -2.01 -6.07 -9.91
C SER A 61 -1.96 -7.24 -8.93
N ALA A 62 -0.97 -7.25 -8.04
CA ALA A 62 -0.83 -8.26 -7.00
C ALA A 62 -2.06 -8.36 -6.10
N TYR A 63 -2.80 -7.25 -5.96
CA TYR A 63 -4.04 -7.24 -5.20
C TYR A 63 -5.15 -8.09 -5.85
N ALA A 64 -5.09 -8.30 -7.16
CA ALA A 64 -6.07 -9.06 -7.93
C ALA A 64 -5.60 -10.46 -8.32
N THR A 65 -4.29 -10.66 -8.54
CA THR A 65 -3.76 -11.87 -9.19
C THR A 65 -3.06 -12.84 -8.25
N GLU A 66 -2.61 -12.40 -7.07
CA GLU A 66 -1.83 -13.24 -6.15
C GLU A 66 -2.67 -13.82 -5.01
N SER A 67 -2.33 -15.06 -4.62
CA SER A 67 -2.91 -15.70 -3.44
C SER A 67 -2.13 -15.29 -2.19
N TRP A 68 -2.81 -14.71 -1.20
CA TRP A 68 -2.18 -14.21 0.03
C TRP A 68 -2.73 -14.94 1.25
N GLY A 69 -1.84 -15.45 2.11
CA GLY A 69 -2.24 -16.16 3.34
C GLY A 69 -3.02 -17.46 3.08
N GLY A 70 -2.78 -18.13 1.96
CA GLY A 70 -3.53 -19.34 1.55
C GLY A 70 -4.93 -19.05 0.98
N LEU A 71 -5.33 -17.78 0.87
CA LEU A 71 -6.61 -17.39 0.28
C LEU A 71 -6.51 -17.21 -1.24
N PRO A 72 -7.60 -17.43 -1.98
CA PRO A 72 -7.66 -17.14 -3.41
C PRO A 72 -7.31 -15.68 -3.73
N PRO A 73 -6.86 -15.38 -4.97
CA PRO A 73 -6.56 -14.01 -5.38
C PRO A 73 -7.73 -13.06 -5.15
N GLY A 74 -7.44 -11.89 -4.56
CA GLY A 74 -8.45 -10.89 -4.24
C GLY A 74 -9.23 -11.13 -2.93
N HIS A 75 -8.97 -12.22 -2.21
CA HIS A 75 -9.80 -12.61 -1.06
C HIS A 75 -9.24 -12.23 0.32
N SER A 76 -7.96 -11.90 0.45
CA SER A 76 -7.46 -11.40 1.74
C SER A 76 -8.13 -10.06 2.12
N THR A 77 -8.22 -9.78 3.42
CA THR A 77 -8.82 -8.53 3.92
C THR A 77 -8.26 -7.28 3.24
N LEU A 78 -6.92 -7.21 3.11
CA LEU A 78 -6.26 -6.08 2.45
C LEU A 78 -6.61 -6.02 0.96
N GLN A 79 -6.59 -7.15 0.25
CA GLN A 79 -6.95 -7.19 -1.17
C GLN A 79 -8.39 -6.70 -1.40
N ARG A 80 -9.36 -7.18 -0.62
CA ARG A 80 -10.75 -6.72 -0.74
C ARG A 80 -10.90 -5.22 -0.51
N GLN A 81 -10.25 -4.68 0.52
CA GLN A 81 -10.28 -3.24 0.81
C GLN A 81 -9.68 -2.44 -0.35
N VAL A 82 -8.52 -2.84 -0.87
CA VAL A 82 -7.83 -2.14 -1.96
C VAL A 82 -8.61 -2.23 -3.27
N LEU A 83 -9.10 -3.41 -3.63
CA LEU A 83 -9.91 -3.61 -4.84
C LEU A 83 -11.25 -2.86 -4.76
N SER A 84 -11.87 -2.79 -3.57
CA SER A 84 -13.07 -1.97 -3.34
C SER A 84 -12.77 -0.50 -3.55
N LEU A 85 -11.64 -0.02 -3.01
CA LEU A 85 -11.20 1.37 -3.17
C LEU A 85 -11.01 1.69 -4.66
N PHE A 86 -10.31 0.84 -5.41
CA PHE A 86 -10.13 1.03 -6.85
C PHE A 86 -11.46 1.04 -7.61
N SER A 87 -12.40 0.17 -7.24
CA SER A 87 -13.74 0.14 -7.82
C SER A 87 -14.50 1.45 -7.57
N CYS A 88 -14.48 1.97 -6.35
CA CYS A 88 -15.11 3.26 -5.99
C CYS A 88 -14.42 4.45 -6.65
N LEU A 89 -13.11 4.36 -6.92
CA LEU A 89 -12.36 5.38 -7.69
C LEU A 89 -12.55 5.26 -9.20
N GLY A 90 -13.27 4.23 -9.68
CA GLY A 90 -13.49 4.00 -11.10
C GLY A 90 -12.23 3.59 -11.89
N VAL A 91 -11.20 3.05 -11.22
CA VAL A 91 -9.94 2.65 -11.85
C VAL A 91 -9.75 1.13 -11.81
N LYS A 92 -9.12 0.57 -12.84
CA LYS A 92 -8.72 -0.84 -12.86
C LYS A 92 -7.46 -1.02 -12.02
N ALA A 93 -7.37 -2.13 -11.29
CA ALA A 93 -6.20 -2.42 -10.45
C ALA A 93 -4.88 -2.42 -11.23
N ASP A 94 -4.90 -2.89 -12.48
CA ASP A 94 -3.72 -2.94 -13.37
C ASP A 94 -3.27 -1.56 -13.88
N ASP A 95 -4.10 -0.54 -13.73
CA ASP A 95 -3.81 0.84 -14.14
C ASP A 95 -3.33 1.71 -12.96
N VAL A 96 -3.29 1.14 -11.75
CA VAL A 96 -2.77 1.81 -10.54
C VAL A 96 -1.30 1.48 -10.35
N LEU A 97 -0.47 2.51 -10.14
CA LEU A 97 0.91 2.34 -9.70
C LEU A 97 0.91 1.93 -8.23
N ALA A 98 1.03 0.63 -7.97
CA ALA A 98 1.01 0.08 -6.63
C ALA A 98 2.41 -0.37 -6.22
N GLY A 99 2.80 -0.10 -4.97
CA GLY A 99 4.08 -0.56 -4.44
C GLY A 99 4.27 -0.23 -2.98
N ASN A 100 5.50 -0.36 -2.49
CA ASN A 100 5.88 0.02 -1.13
C ASN A 100 6.90 1.15 -1.13
N LEU A 101 6.84 2.01 -0.11
CA LEU A 101 7.85 3.05 0.14
C LEU A 101 9.23 2.41 0.28
N VAL A 102 9.33 1.39 1.13
CA VAL A 102 10.55 0.64 1.42
C VAL A 102 10.41 -0.74 0.79
N PRO A 103 11.29 -1.13 -0.15
CA PRO A 103 11.13 -2.41 -0.85
C PRO A 103 11.58 -3.62 -0.02
N PHE A 104 12.25 -3.41 1.12
CA PHE A 104 12.85 -4.49 1.91
C PHE A 104 11.82 -5.23 2.77
N ARG A 105 11.80 -6.55 2.63
CA ARG A 105 10.85 -7.41 3.34
C ARG A 105 11.24 -7.55 4.81
N SER A 106 10.23 -7.54 5.68
CA SER A 106 10.43 -7.82 7.11
C SER A 106 9.22 -8.51 7.73
N ARG A 107 9.44 -9.19 8.88
CA ARG A 107 8.36 -9.85 9.64
C ARG A 107 7.34 -8.85 10.17
N SER A 108 7.84 -7.72 10.64
CA SER A 108 7.09 -6.54 11.03
C SER A 108 7.93 -5.31 10.74
N TRP A 109 7.33 -4.13 10.79
CA TRP A 109 8.09 -2.89 10.63
C TRP A 109 9.21 -2.78 11.67
N GLU A 110 8.93 -3.13 12.91
CA GLU A 110 9.86 -3.09 14.04
C GLU A 110 11.04 -4.05 13.87
N ALA A 111 10.85 -5.15 13.13
CA ALA A 111 11.90 -6.11 12.84
C ALA A 111 12.84 -5.68 11.70
N LEU A 112 12.52 -4.62 10.94
CA LEU A 112 13.39 -4.14 9.87
C LEU A 112 14.61 -3.42 10.47
N GLY A 113 15.81 -3.83 10.07
CA GLY A 113 17.06 -3.18 10.49
C GLY A 113 17.17 -1.75 9.96
N ASN A 114 17.72 -0.84 10.78
CA ASN A 114 17.99 0.56 10.43
C ASN A 114 16.86 1.23 9.59
N ARG A 115 15.65 1.26 10.17
CA ARG A 115 14.45 1.85 9.57
C ARG A 115 14.62 3.27 9.04
N PRO A 116 15.29 4.21 9.74
CA PRO A 116 15.47 5.56 9.21
C PRO A 116 16.20 5.56 7.87
N ALA A 117 17.29 4.81 7.75
CA ALA A 117 18.03 4.68 6.48
C ALA A 117 17.16 4.03 5.38
N ALA A 118 16.34 3.02 5.74
CA ALA A 118 15.42 2.38 4.80
C ALA A 118 14.37 3.37 4.27
N VAL A 119 13.81 4.22 5.14
CA VAL A 119 12.88 5.30 4.74
C VAL A 119 13.57 6.31 3.84
N THR A 120 14.77 6.78 4.21
CA THR A 120 15.54 7.72 3.36
C THR A 120 15.85 7.12 1.98
N PHE A 121 16.16 5.82 1.91
CA PHE A 121 16.29 5.13 0.64
C PHE A 121 14.98 5.14 -0.15
N GLY A 122 13.87 4.74 0.48
CA GLY A 122 12.54 4.77 -0.13
C GLY A 122 12.13 6.14 -0.65
N GLN A 123 12.39 7.21 0.11
CA GLN A 123 12.14 8.58 -0.31
C GLN A 123 12.89 8.94 -1.60
N ARG A 124 14.19 8.64 -1.66
CA ARG A 124 15.01 8.88 -2.86
C ARG A 124 14.50 8.08 -4.07
N LEU A 125 14.13 6.82 -3.86
CA LEU A 125 13.58 5.95 -4.89
C LEU A 125 12.29 6.55 -5.49
N TRP A 126 11.34 6.90 -4.63
CA TRP A 126 10.05 7.44 -5.06
C TRP A 126 10.13 8.88 -5.57
N GLN A 127 11.09 9.68 -5.10
CA GLN A 127 11.41 10.97 -5.70
C GLN A 127 11.83 10.81 -7.17
N GLY A 128 12.66 9.81 -7.49
CA GLY A 128 13.04 9.48 -8.86
C GLY A 128 11.87 9.06 -9.75
N VAL A 129 10.90 8.32 -9.19
CA VAL A 129 9.66 7.95 -9.88
C VAL A 129 8.79 9.18 -10.15
N PHE A 130 8.47 9.95 -9.11
CA PHE A 130 7.56 11.09 -9.24
C PHE A 130 8.17 12.31 -9.94
N ALA A 131 9.50 12.34 -10.11
CA ALA A 131 10.14 13.27 -11.04
C ALA A 131 9.88 12.91 -12.51
N ALA A 132 9.70 11.62 -12.83
CA ALA A 132 9.49 11.15 -14.20
C ALA A 132 8.01 11.12 -14.60
N HIS A 133 7.12 10.78 -13.66
CA HIS A 133 5.67 10.71 -13.90
C HIS A 133 4.90 11.07 -12.63
N ARG A 134 3.91 11.97 -12.74
CA ARG A 134 3.17 12.50 -11.58
C ARG A 134 1.69 12.12 -11.63
N PRO A 135 1.27 11.07 -10.90
CA PRO A 135 -0.14 10.75 -10.72
C PRO A 135 -0.90 11.95 -10.12
N GLU A 136 -2.16 12.14 -10.52
CA GLU A 136 -3.04 13.16 -9.95
C GLU A 136 -3.58 12.75 -8.57
N MET A 137 -3.59 11.45 -8.27
CA MET A 137 -3.98 10.94 -6.96
C MET A 137 -2.94 9.97 -6.43
N ILE A 138 -2.45 10.23 -5.22
CA ILE A 138 -1.48 9.37 -4.53
C ILE A 138 -2.09 8.95 -3.20
N ILE A 139 -2.04 7.66 -2.90
CA ILE A 139 -2.65 7.09 -1.71
C ILE A 139 -1.55 6.44 -0.88
N ALA A 140 -1.37 6.89 0.35
CA ALA A 140 -0.40 6.36 1.28
C ALA A 140 -1.10 5.52 2.36
N MET A 141 -0.61 4.30 2.60
CA MET A 141 -1.13 3.44 3.67
C MET A 141 -0.18 3.44 4.87
N GLY A 142 -0.66 4.00 5.99
CA GLY A 142 0.11 4.12 7.22
C GLY A 142 0.84 5.46 7.35
N ASN A 143 1.12 5.86 8.60
CA ASN A 143 1.71 7.16 8.90
C ASN A 143 3.11 7.33 8.30
N THR A 144 3.97 6.31 8.41
CA THR A 144 5.35 6.40 7.90
C THR A 144 5.39 6.58 6.39
N ALA A 145 4.60 5.81 5.63
CA ALA A 145 4.51 5.97 4.18
C ALA A 145 3.99 7.36 3.80
N ARG A 146 2.93 7.80 4.47
CA ARG A 146 2.31 9.10 4.29
C ARG A 146 3.27 10.25 4.52
N ASP A 147 3.96 10.27 5.66
CA ASP A 147 4.84 11.37 6.04
C ASP A 147 6.03 11.47 5.07
N ALA A 148 6.60 10.32 4.69
CA ALA A 148 7.65 10.29 3.67
C ALA A 148 7.17 10.81 2.31
N LEU A 149 5.95 10.49 1.90
CA LEU A 149 5.39 10.96 0.62
C LEU A 149 5.01 12.43 0.64
N VAL A 150 4.55 12.96 1.77
CA VAL A 150 4.34 14.42 1.93
C VAL A 150 5.63 15.17 1.64
N GLU A 151 6.76 14.70 2.18
CA GLU A 151 8.09 15.30 1.95
C GLU A 151 8.52 15.14 0.48
N VAL A 152 8.44 13.93 -0.08
CA VAL A 152 8.85 13.65 -1.47
C VAL A 152 8.09 14.49 -2.48
N LEU A 153 6.79 14.71 -2.24
CA LEU A 153 5.90 15.37 -3.18
C LEU A 153 5.76 16.88 -2.94
N GLY A 154 6.27 17.39 -1.82
CA GLY A 154 6.03 18.78 -1.39
C GLY A 154 4.54 19.07 -1.18
N ALA A 155 3.80 18.11 -0.63
CA ALA A 155 2.36 18.23 -0.43
C ALA A 155 2.02 19.23 0.69
N TYR A 156 0.95 20.01 0.51
CA TYR A 156 0.57 21.11 1.40
C TYR A 156 -0.93 21.10 1.73
N ASP A 157 -1.41 22.06 2.51
CA ASP A 157 -2.83 22.21 2.91
C ASP A 157 -3.45 20.94 3.53
N ARG A 158 -2.78 20.39 4.54
CA ARG A 158 -3.24 19.19 5.25
C ARG A 158 -4.65 19.37 5.82
N LYS A 159 -5.50 18.37 5.58
CA LYS A 159 -6.82 18.21 6.21
C LYS A 159 -6.91 16.86 6.93
N TYR A 160 -7.71 16.81 7.99
CA TYR A 160 -7.98 15.61 8.78
C TYR A 160 -9.45 15.25 8.68
N VAL A 161 -9.73 13.96 8.49
CA VAL A 161 -11.09 13.45 8.36
C VAL A 161 -11.25 12.25 9.29
N THR A 162 -12.22 12.30 10.19
CA THR A 162 -12.54 11.17 11.06
C THR A 162 -13.18 10.06 10.24
N VAL A 163 -12.60 8.85 10.25
CA VAL A 163 -13.09 7.72 9.42
C VAL A 163 -14.12 6.85 10.13
N ASN A 164 -14.66 7.33 11.25
CA ASN A 164 -15.68 6.67 12.06
C ASN A 164 -15.29 5.27 12.53
N TRP A 165 -14.00 5.10 12.87
CA TRP A 165 -13.43 3.88 13.46
C TRP A 165 -12.56 4.24 14.67
N GLY A 166 -13.18 4.37 15.85
CA GLY A 166 -12.48 4.82 17.06
C GLY A 166 -11.88 6.22 16.87
N SER A 167 -10.63 6.41 17.29
CA SER A 167 -9.87 7.66 17.13
C SER A 167 -9.11 7.77 15.80
N LEU A 168 -9.33 6.84 14.85
CA LEU A 168 -8.61 6.86 13.58
C LEU A 168 -9.05 8.02 12.69
N VAL A 169 -8.06 8.60 12.03
CA VAL A 169 -8.23 9.68 11.07
C VAL A 169 -7.59 9.31 9.75
N GLY A 170 -8.27 9.65 8.66
CA GLY A 170 -7.69 9.80 7.35
C GLY A 170 -7.22 11.24 7.18
N THR A 171 -6.45 11.47 6.14
CA THR A 171 -5.89 12.79 5.83
C THR A 171 -5.82 13.00 4.34
N TYR A 172 -5.90 14.24 3.89
CA TYR A 172 -5.53 14.58 2.53
C TYR A 172 -4.75 15.89 2.45
N TRP A 173 -3.97 16.04 1.39
CA TRP A 173 -3.14 17.19 1.05
C TRP A 173 -3.31 17.55 -0.41
N THR A 174 -3.06 18.81 -0.73
CA THR A 174 -2.92 19.29 -2.09
C THR A 174 -1.50 19.01 -2.60
N LEU A 175 -1.39 18.49 -3.81
CA LEU A 175 -0.12 18.31 -4.51
C LEU A 175 0.21 19.56 -5.34
N PRO A 176 1.50 19.87 -5.59
CA PRO A 176 1.89 21.02 -6.41
C PRO A 176 1.32 21.03 -7.84
N ASN A 177 0.93 19.88 -8.38
CA ASN A 177 0.27 19.76 -9.68
C ASN A 177 -1.27 19.91 -9.62
N GLY A 178 -1.82 20.33 -8.47
CA GLY A 178 -3.28 20.38 -8.23
C GLY A 178 -3.91 19.02 -7.91
N GLY A 179 -3.12 17.94 -7.91
CA GLY A 179 -3.55 16.62 -7.49
C GLY A 179 -3.76 16.50 -5.98
N ARG A 180 -4.01 15.27 -5.52
CA ARG A 180 -4.29 14.98 -4.11
C ARG A 180 -3.45 13.82 -3.59
N LEU A 181 -2.85 14.01 -2.41
CA LEU A 181 -2.30 12.92 -1.60
C LEU A 181 -3.31 12.56 -0.51
N VAL A 182 -3.70 11.29 -0.41
CA VAL A 182 -4.60 10.77 0.62
C VAL A 182 -3.83 9.81 1.52
N GLY A 183 -3.78 10.11 2.81
CA GLY A 183 -3.22 9.23 3.84
C GLY A 183 -4.32 8.43 4.53
N LEU A 184 -4.23 7.10 4.45
CA LEU A 184 -5.17 6.17 5.10
C LEU A 184 -4.50 5.41 6.26
N PRO A 185 -5.28 5.00 7.28
CA PRO A 185 -4.89 3.93 8.19
C PRO A 185 -4.52 2.64 7.44
N HIS A 186 -3.76 1.75 8.06
CA HIS A 186 -3.43 0.45 7.46
C HIS A 186 -4.70 -0.39 7.22
N LEU A 187 -5.05 -0.59 5.94
CA LEU A 187 -6.27 -1.29 5.52
C LEU A 187 -6.26 -2.79 5.82
N SER A 188 -5.10 -3.38 6.12
CA SER A 188 -5.02 -4.76 6.64
C SER A 188 -5.58 -4.89 8.06
N ARG A 189 -5.59 -3.80 8.84
CA ARG A 189 -6.07 -3.77 10.23
C ARG A 189 -7.45 -3.14 10.34
N TYR A 190 -7.75 -2.15 9.50
CA TYR A 190 -8.94 -1.33 9.63
C TYR A 190 -9.76 -1.36 8.34
N GLY A 191 -10.89 -2.06 8.41
CA GLY A 191 -11.77 -2.26 7.27
C GLY A 191 -12.66 -1.05 6.98
N ILE A 192 -12.07 0.10 6.64
CA ILE A 192 -12.81 1.37 6.48
C ILE A 192 -13.44 1.55 5.10
N ILE A 193 -12.87 0.96 4.04
CA ILE A 193 -13.30 1.20 2.65
C ILE A 193 -14.73 0.71 2.41
N THR A 194 -15.05 -0.49 2.90
CA THR A 194 -16.35 -1.13 2.70
C THR A 194 -17.34 -0.85 3.83
N ARG A 195 -16.98 0.00 4.80
CA ARG A 195 -17.82 0.29 5.96
C ARG A 195 -18.78 1.43 5.66
N ALA A 196 -20.08 1.18 5.79
CA ALA A 196 -21.13 2.16 5.49
C ALA A 196 -20.95 3.50 6.24
N VAL A 197 -20.66 3.44 7.54
CA VAL A 197 -20.46 4.66 8.35
C VAL A 197 -19.18 5.44 8.00
N SER A 198 -18.27 4.87 7.22
CA SER A 198 -17.04 5.53 6.78
C SER A 198 -17.19 6.19 5.40
N GLN A 199 -18.29 5.98 4.68
CA GLN A 199 -18.44 6.44 3.29
C GLN A 199 -18.42 7.97 3.14
N SER A 200 -19.00 8.72 4.07
CA SER A 200 -18.93 10.19 4.04
C SER A 200 -17.49 10.69 4.21
N ALA A 201 -16.72 10.05 5.10
CA ALA A 201 -15.31 10.36 5.29
C ALA A 201 -14.47 10.02 4.05
N LEU A 202 -14.76 8.91 3.37
CA LEU A 202 -14.07 8.54 2.13
C LEU A 202 -14.40 9.52 1.00
N LEU A 203 -15.66 9.94 0.87
CA LEU A 203 -16.03 11.00 -0.08
C LEU A 203 -15.27 12.30 0.20
N GLU A 204 -15.11 12.70 1.47
CA GLU A 204 -14.33 13.89 1.81
C GLU A 204 -12.83 13.72 1.47
N LEU A 205 -12.25 12.56 1.82
CA LEU A 205 -10.84 12.24 1.56
C LEU A 205 -10.51 12.22 0.07
N PHE A 206 -11.36 11.62 -0.76
CA PHE A 206 -11.08 11.38 -2.17
C PHE A 206 -11.78 12.37 -3.13
N GLY A 207 -12.74 13.16 -2.63
CA GLY A 207 -13.50 14.11 -3.41
C GLY A 207 -14.41 13.44 -4.45
N GLU A 208 -14.71 14.15 -5.53
CA GLU A 208 -15.63 13.72 -6.59
C GLU A 208 -15.20 12.44 -7.32
N ARG A 209 -13.93 12.02 -7.19
CA ARG A 209 -13.46 10.76 -7.76
C ARG A 209 -13.99 9.52 -7.05
N TYR A 210 -14.54 9.67 -5.83
CA TYR A 210 -15.03 8.55 -5.04
C TYR A 210 -16.54 8.38 -5.17
N ASP A 211 -16.94 7.33 -5.87
CA ASP A 211 -18.32 6.89 -5.96
C ASP A 211 -18.71 6.09 -4.71
N LYS A 212 -19.27 6.78 -3.71
CA LYS A 212 -19.78 6.15 -2.47
C LYS A 212 -20.98 5.23 -2.69
N ASP A 213 -21.67 5.40 -3.83
CA ASP A 213 -22.88 4.66 -4.18
C ASP A 213 -22.56 3.48 -5.13
N LYS A 214 -21.26 3.26 -5.40
CA LYS A 214 -20.76 2.16 -6.21
C LYS A 214 -21.23 0.83 -5.65
N LYS A 215 -22.00 0.10 -6.46
CA LYS A 215 -22.34 -1.30 -6.16
C LYS A 215 -21.10 -2.16 -6.34
N LEU A 216 -20.51 -2.56 -5.21
CA LEU A 216 -19.39 -3.49 -5.19
C LEU A 216 -19.87 -4.92 -5.54
N PRO A 217 -19.07 -5.70 -6.28
CA PRO A 217 -19.38 -7.11 -6.51
C PRO A 217 -19.37 -7.89 -5.18
N PRO A 218 -20.16 -8.98 -5.05
CA PRO A 218 -20.26 -9.75 -3.81
C PRO A 218 -18.92 -10.23 -3.26
N SER A 219 -17.94 -10.53 -4.14
CA SER A 219 -16.59 -10.96 -3.75
C SER A 219 -15.78 -9.91 -2.99
N LEU A 220 -16.14 -8.63 -3.10
CA LEU A 220 -15.46 -7.52 -2.45
C LEU A 220 -16.20 -7.01 -1.20
N LEU A 221 -17.40 -7.52 -0.94
CA LEU A 221 -18.13 -7.18 0.28
C LEU A 221 -17.39 -7.75 1.52
N PRO A 222 -17.47 -7.05 2.66
CA PRO A 222 -16.93 -7.57 3.90
C PRO A 222 -17.67 -8.86 4.26
N PHE A 223 -16.95 -9.82 4.84
CA PHE A 223 -17.61 -10.99 5.43
C PHE A 223 -18.60 -10.51 6.50
N GLU A 224 -19.82 -11.06 6.48
CA GLU A 224 -20.81 -10.74 7.50
C GLU A 224 -20.26 -11.06 8.90
N ARG A 225 -20.48 -10.14 9.85
CA ARG A 225 -20.01 -10.29 11.23
C ARG A 225 -20.60 -11.57 11.83
N GLY A 226 -19.78 -12.61 11.89
CA GLY A 226 -20.13 -13.98 12.30
C GLY A 226 -19.04 -14.98 11.89
N GLN A 227 -18.36 -14.71 10.77
CA GLN A 227 -17.09 -15.33 10.43
C GLN A 227 -15.94 -14.51 11.02
N ARG A 228 -15.70 -14.66 12.33
CA ARG A 228 -14.45 -14.19 12.93
C ARG A 228 -13.33 -15.11 12.43
N GLU A 229 -12.48 -14.64 11.53
CA GLU A 229 -11.07 -15.02 11.64
C GLU A 229 -10.57 -14.35 12.91
N SER A 230 -10.22 -15.18 13.90
CA SER A 230 -9.61 -14.75 15.14
C SER A 230 -8.36 -13.94 14.83
N ALA A 231 -8.33 -12.69 15.28
CA ALA A 231 -7.13 -11.85 15.32
C ALA A 231 -6.12 -12.35 16.38
N THR A 232 -5.92 -13.66 16.46
CA THR A 232 -5.07 -14.35 17.45
C THR A 232 -3.99 -15.24 16.81
N ASP A 233 -3.95 -15.40 15.49
CA ASP A 233 -2.93 -16.24 14.81
C ASP A 233 -1.80 -15.46 14.12
N LEU A 234 -1.43 -14.28 14.65
CA LEU A 234 -0.13 -13.66 14.35
C LEU A 234 0.81 -13.62 15.57
N THR A 235 0.49 -14.38 16.62
CA THR A 235 1.41 -14.68 17.71
C THR A 235 2.10 -16.02 17.47
N LEU A 236 3.36 -15.95 17.03
CA LEU A 236 4.46 -16.85 17.41
C LEU A 236 4.22 -18.37 17.30
N ALA A 237 4.59 -18.96 16.15
CA ALA A 237 5.17 -20.30 16.17
C ALA A 237 6.68 -20.18 16.50
N VAL A 238 7.01 -20.21 17.79
CA VAL A 238 8.36 -20.50 18.28
C VAL A 238 8.46 -22.04 18.37
N PRO A 239 9.38 -22.71 17.65
CA PRO A 239 9.63 -24.12 17.92
C PRO A 239 10.26 -24.25 19.32
N GLN A 240 9.67 -25.09 20.16
CA GLN A 240 10.26 -25.49 21.44
C GLN A 240 11.59 -26.21 21.17
N PRO A 241 12.65 -25.98 21.98
CA PRO A 241 13.86 -26.79 21.91
C PRO A 241 13.55 -28.19 22.44
N GLU A 242 13.88 -29.21 21.65
CA GLU A 242 13.86 -30.60 22.08
C GLU A 242 14.91 -30.79 23.19
N GLY A 243 14.47 -31.36 24.31
CA GLY A 243 15.31 -31.95 25.35
C GLY A 243 15.14 -33.46 25.32
#